data_AF-A0A957PR16-F1
#
_entry.id   AF-A0A957PR16-F1
#
_cell.length_a   1.000
_cell.length_b   1.000
_cell.length_c   1.000
_cell.angle_alpha   90.00
_cell.angle_beta   90.00
_cell.angle_gamma   90.00
#
_symmetry.space_group_name_H-M   'P 1'
#
loop_
_entity.id
_entity.type
_entity.pdbx_description
1 polymer ?
#
loop_
_entity_poly.entity_id
_entity_poly.type
_entity_poly.pdbx_seq_one_letter_code
_entity_poly.pdbx_strand_id
1 'polypeptide(L)'
;MNDKKLETLLEQVHAELQKVGKVDGDNLKLLQELQQDVQGLIDKAEVETPPVLARMQKAVERFEMDHPALTALISEVSTVLSNAGI
;
A
#
# COMPACT_ATOMS: atom_id res chain seq x y z
N MET A 1 1.01 -15.66 13.00
CA MET A 1 2.13 -14.70 13.10
C MET A 1 2.15 -13.72 11.95
N ASN A 2 1.78 -14.11 10.72
CA ASN A 2 1.72 -13.20 9.56
C ASN A 2 0.75 -12.02 9.75
N ASP A 3 -0.43 -12.24 10.31
CA ASP A 3 -1.48 -11.21 10.38
C ASP A 3 -1.04 -9.97 11.16
N LYS A 4 -0.41 -10.13 12.33
CA LYS A 4 0.07 -9.00 13.14
C LYS A 4 1.18 -8.21 12.45
N LYS A 5 2.06 -8.89 11.71
CA LYS A 5 3.12 -8.21 10.96
C LYS A 5 2.51 -7.42 9.80
N LEU A 6 1.57 -8.03 9.07
CA LEU A 6 0.87 -7.39 7.96
C LEU A 6 0.08 -6.17 8.44
N GLU A 7 -0.67 -6.29 9.54
CA GLU A 7 -1.42 -5.20 10.16
C GLU A 7 -0.51 -4.01 10.50
N THR A 8 0.62 -4.26 11.19
CA THR A 8 1.60 -3.21 11.50
C THR A 8 2.20 -2.56 10.25
N LEU A 9 2.45 -3.33 9.19
CA LEU A 9 2.95 -2.77 7.93
C LEU A 9 1.88 -1.92 7.22
N LEU A 10 0.63 -2.36 7.22
CA LEU A 10 -0.50 -1.63 6.65
C LEU A 10 -0.73 -0.31 7.39
N GLU A 11 -0.63 -0.30 8.73
CA GLU A 11 -0.66 0.93 9.54
C GLU A 11 0.47 1.90 9.19
N GLN A 12 1.69 1.39 8.97
CA GLN A 12 2.83 2.20 8.56
C GLN A 12 2.66 2.80 7.16
N VAL A 13 2.18 2.00 6.19
CA VAL A 13 1.84 2.50 4.86
C VAL A 13 0.78 3.60 4.96
N HIS A 14 -0.28 3.37 5.74
CA HIS A 14 -1.33 4.38 5.95
C HIS A 14 -0.77 5.68 6.53
N ALA A 15 0.11 5.59 7.53
CA ALA A 15 0.74 6.75 8.15
C ALA A 15 1.65 7.52 7.16
N GLU A 16 2.38 6.83 6.29
CA GLU A 16 3.20 7.47 5.25
C GLU A 16 2.33 8.10 4.15
N LEU A 17 1.22 7.47 3.75
CA LEU A 17 0.27 8.03 2.79
C LEU A 17 -0.30 9.38 3.27
N GLN A 18 -0.53 9.54 4.58
CA GLN A 18 -0.97 10.82 5.16
C GLN A 18 0.12 11.91 5.17
N LYS A 19 1.40 11.54 5.06
CA LYS A 19 2.53 12.48 5.01
C LYS A 19 2.88 12.92 3.59
N VAL A 20 2.44 12.18 2.59
CA VAL A 20 2.60 12.59 1.19
C VAL A 20 1.84 13.90 1.00
N GLY A 21 2.58 14.98 0.72
CA GLY A 21 2.05 16.34 0.60
C GLY A 21 1.22 16.55 -0.67
N LYS A 22 1.14 17.80 -1.16
CA LYS A 22 0.46 18.10 -2.42
C LYS A 22 1.17 17.41 -3.60
N VAL A 23 0.65 16.27 -4.01
CA VAL A 23 0.98 15.60 -5.27
C VAL A 23 0.03 16.05 -6.38
N ASP A 24 0.39 15.76 -7.63
CA ASP A 24 -0.49 15.99 -8.78
C ASP A 24 -1.79 15.16 -8.70
N GLY A 25 -2.79 15.50 -9.52
CA GLY A 25 -4.12 14.89 -9.43
C GLY A 25 -4.14 13.38 -9.70
N ASP A 26 -3.27 12.89 -10.58
CA ASP A 26 -3.18 11.47 -10.91
C ASP A 26 -2.51 10.67 -9.78
N ASN A 27 -1.47 11.25 -9.16
CA ASN A 27 -0.81 10.70 -7.99
C ASN A 27 -1.74 10.70 -6.77
N LEU A 28 -2.52 11.76 -6.58
CA LEU A 28 -3.50 11.84 -5.49
C LEU A 28 -4.53 10.72 -5.60
N LYS A 29 -5.05 10.46 -6.80
CA LYS A 29 -5.99 9.38 -7.04
C LYS A 29 -5.38 8.01 -6.73
N LEU A 30 -4.15 7.76 -7.18
CA LEU A 30 -3.43 6.51 -6.88
C LEU A 30 -3.24 6.30 -5.37
N LEU A 31 -2.87 7.34 -4.63
CA LEU A 31 -2.73 7.28 -3.17
C LEU A 31 -4.06 7.02 -2.46
N GLN A 32 -5.16 7.61 -2.94
CA GLN A 32 -6.50 7.38 -2.40
C GLN A 32 -6.97 5.94 -2.64
N GLU A 33 -6.75 5.39 -3.83
CA GLU A 33 -7.07 4.00 -4.15
C GLU A 33 -6.25 3.04 -3.26
N LEU A 34 -4.95 3.32 -3.07
CA LEU A 34 -4.10 2.55 -2.16
C LEU A 34 -4.52 2.64 -0.70
N GLN A 35 -4.96 3.82 -0.26
CA GLN A 35 -5.49 3.98 1.09
C GLN A 35 -6.75 3.13 1.29
N GLN A 36 -7.63 3.07 0.29
CA GLN A 36 -8.82 2.21 0.33
C GLN A 36 -8.46 0.73 0.35
N ASP A 37 -7.49 0.31 -0.46
CA ASP A 37 -7.01 -1.07 -0.48
C ASP A 37 -6.42 -1.49 0.88
N VAL A 38 -5.53 -0.66 1.42
CA VAL A 38 -4.89 -0.90 2.73
C VAL A 38 -5.93 -0.98 3.83
N GLN A 39 -6.92 -0.07 3.83
CA GLN A 39 -8.01 -0.10 4.79
C GLN A 39 -8.86 -1.37 4.64
N GLY A 40 -9.19 -1.76 3.40
CA GLY A 40 -9.94 -3.00 3.13
C GLY A 40 -9.20 -4.25 3.63
N LEU A 41 -7.88 -4.29 3.47
CA LEU A 41 -7.04 -5.38 3.98
C LEU A 41 -7.02 -5.42 5.53
N ILE A 42 -6.97 -4.26 6.20
CA ILE A 42 -7.04 -4.17 7.67
C ILE A 42 -8.40 -4.64 8.18
N ASP A 43 -9.48 -4.15 7.57
CA ASP A 43 -10.85 -4.46 7.94
C ASP A 43 -11.26 -5.88 7.57
N LYS A 44 -10.38 -6.63 6.88
CA LYS A 44 -10.65 -7.95 6.29
C LYS A 44 -11.90 -7.92 5.41
N ALA A 45 -12.12 -6.80 4.73
CA ALA A 45 -13.17 -6.64 3.74
C ALA A 45 -12.85 -7.51 2.51
N GLU A 46 -13.86 -7.75 1.69
CA GLU A 46 -13.71 -8.49 0.43
C GLU A 46 -13.01 -7.59 -0.59
N VAL A 47 -11.67 -7.57 -0.55
CA VAL A 47 -10.81 -6.90 -1.52
C VAL A 47 -10.14 -7.93 -2.41
N GLU A 48 -10.14 -7.67 -3.72
CA GLU A 48 -9.41 -8.52 -4.66
C GLU A 48 -7.92 -8.21 -4.59
N THR A 49 -7.12 -9.17 -4.14
CA THR A 49 -5.66 -9.00 -3.99
C THR A 49 -4.90 -8.72 -5.30
N PRO A 50 -5.24 -9.33 -6.46
CA PRO A 50 -4.49 -9.06 -7.70
C PRO A 50 -4.56 -7.58 -8.14
N PRO A 51 -5.73 -6.90 -8.13
CA PRO A 51 -5.81 -5.46 -8.31
C PRO A 51 -5.02 -4.63 -7.29
N VAL A 52 -5.01 -5.05 -6.02
CA VAL A 52 -4.26 -4.37 -4.95
C VAL A 52 -2.75 -4.44 -5.21
N LEU A 53 -2.22 -5.62 -5.52
CA LEU A 53 -0.81 -5.82 -5.83
C LEU A 53 -0.38 -4.98 -7.05
N ALA A 54 -1.21 -4.92 -8.10
CA ALA A 54 -0.93 -4.11 -9.28
C ALA A 54 -0.86 -2.61 -8.94
N ARG A 55 -1.75 -2.10 -8.08
CA ARG A 55 -1.72 -0.70 -7.62
C ARG A 55 -0.52 -0.42 -6.72
N MET A 56 -0.17 -1.35 -5.83
CA MET A 56 1.03 -1.26 -4.99
C MET A 56 2.30 -1.15 -5.84
N GLN A 57 2.42 -2.00 -6.86
CA GLN A 57 3.56 -1.98 -7.77
C GLN A 57 3.66 -0.66 -8.55
N LYS A 58 2.53 -0.14 -9.04
CA LYS A 58 2.45 1.17 -9.70
C LYS A 58 2.86 2.32 -8.78
N ALA A 59 2.53 2.27 -7.49
CA ALA A 59 2.97 3.28 -6.54
C ALA A 59 4.45 3.19 -6.21
N VAL A 60 5.03 2.00 -6.16
CA VAL A 60 6.48 1.85 -6.03
C VAL A 60 7.18 2.56 -7.18
N GLU A 61 6.79 2.27 -8.43
CA GLU A 61 7.37 2.92 -9.62
C GLU A 61 7.17 4.43 -9.62
N ARG A 62 6.02 4.92 -9.16
CA ARG A 62 5.69 6.36 -9.23
C ARG A 62 6.35 7.18 -8.14
N PHE A 63 6.59 6.59 -6.97
CA PHE A 63 7.03 7.32 -5.78
C PHE A 63 8.42 6.90 -5.29
N GLU A 64 9.14 6.00 -5.98
CA GLU A 64 10.46 5.53 -5.54
C GLU A 64 11.49 6.65 -5.39
N MET A 65 11.41 7.68 -6.23
CA MET A 65 12.34 8.81 -6.22
C MET A 65 12.03 9.82 -5.09
N ASP A 66 10.75 10.16 -4.93
CA ASP A 66 10.32 11.24 -4.03
C ASP A 66 9.93 10.76 -2.62
N HIS A 67 9.49 9.50 -2.50
CA HIS A 67 9.02 8.89 -1.26
C HIS A 67 9.59 7.47 -1.06
N PRO A 68 10.92 7.33 -0.91
CA PRO A 68 11.58 6.01 -0.77
C PRO A 68 11.12 5.23 0.47
N ALA A 69 10.70 5.92 1.55
CA ALA A 69 10.17 5.26 2.74
C ALA A 69 8.81 4.59 2.48
N LEU A 70 7.92 5.29 1.77
CA LEU A 70 6.61 4.76 1.39
C LEU A 70 6.76 3.55 0.47
N THR A 71 7.64 3.63 -0.52
CA THR A 71 7.82 2.54 -1.49
C THR A 71 8.47 1.30 -0.88
N ALA A 72 9.36 1.46 0.09
CA ALA A 72 9.91 0.34 0.86
C ALA A 72 8.81 -0.41 1.63
N LEU A 73 7.91 0.32 2.29
CA LEU A 73 6.79 -0.28 3.04
C LEU A 73 5.79 -0.97 2.11
N ILE A 74 5.42 -0.33 1.00
CA ILE A 74 4.52 -0.93 0.00
C ILE A 74 5.12 -2.21 -0.59
N SER A 75 6.44 -2.24 -0.83
CA SER A 75 7.14 -3.43 -1.33
C SER A 75 7.13 -4.57 -0.31
N GLU A 76 7.30 -4.25 0.99
CA GLU A 76 7.23 -5.24 2.05
C GLU A 76 5.81 -5.81 2.20
N VAL A 77 4.77 -4.96 2.16
CA VAL A 77 3.37 -5.40 2.16
C VAL A 77 3.08 -6.31 0.96
N SER A 78 3.48 -5.90 -0.25
CA SER A 78 3.28 -6.68 -1.48
C SER A 78 3.92 -8.06 -1.39
N THR A 79 5.11 -8.13 -0.80
CA THR A 79 5.83 -9.39 -0.56
C THR A 79 5.09 -10.29 0.44
N VAL A 80 4.59 -9.71 1.54
CA VAL A 80 3.83 -10.46 2.55
C VAL A 80 2.53 -11.02 1.97
N LEU A 81 1.79 -10.21 1.21
CA LEU A 81 0.56 -10.62 0.52
C LEU A 81 0.84 -11.74 -0.50
N SER A 82 1.84 -11.55 -1.37
CA SER A 82 2.23 -12.56 -2.37
C SER A 82 2.63 -13.89 -1.72
N ASN A 83 3.39 -13.85 -0.63
CA ASN A 83 3.81 -15.05 0.11
C ASN A 83 2.66 -15.73 0.86
N ALA A 84 1.61 -14.99 1.19
CA ALA A 84 0.43 -15.54 1.84
C ALA A 84 -0.49 -16.29 0.84
N GLY A 85 -0.24 -16.18 -0.47
CA GLY A 85 -1.02 -16.84 -1.51
C GLY A 85 -2.46 -16.33 -1.59
N ILE A 86 -2.69 -15.12 -1.07
CA ILE A 86 -3.95 -14.37 -1.14
C ILE A 86 -3.81 -13.32 -2.23
#